data_AF-A0A1G1PX80-F1
#
_entry.id   AF-A0A1G1PX80-F1
#
_cell.length_a   1.000
_cell.length_b   1.000
_cell.length_c   1.000
_cell.angle_alpha   90.00
_cell.angle_beta   90.00
_cell.angle_gamma   90.00
#
_symmetry.space_group_name_H-M   'P 1'
#
loop_
_entity.id
_entity.type
_entity.pdbx_description
1 polymer ?
#
loop_
_entity_poly.entity_id
_entity_poly.type
_entity_poly.pdbx_seq_one_letter_code
_entity_poly.pdbx_strand_id
1 'polypeptide(L)'
;MKKLVVFFAVLAVLFSIAPALAKKEKSEAQVVSVATPEAKQALMNDVNSIRTFELRVAILQQLLNEEVAKLRGSEESFCGKYKLNVEKFRKGLYRYDDALGKFVEQAPQGEKK
;
A
#
# COMPACT_ATOMS: atom_id res chain seq x y z
N MET A 1 26.58 3.30 28.09
CA MET A 1 25.61 4.08 28.88
C MET A 1 25.63 5.57 28.48
N LYS A 2 25.25 5.90 27.23
CA LYS A 2 25.19 7.31 26.74
C LYS A 2 23.93 7.61 25.91
N LYS A 3 23.06 6.62 25.66
CA LYS A 3 21.81 6.78 24.90
C LYS A 3 20.57 7.04 25.78
N LEU A 4 20.71 6.94 27.11
CA LEU A 4 19.60 7.10 28.05
C LEU A 4 19.38 8.56 28.48
N VAL A 5 20.40 9.42 28.39
CA VAL A 5 20.33 10.83 28.83
C VAL A 5 19.59 11.71 27.80
N VAL A 6 19.68 11.36 26.51
CA VAL A 6 19.05 12.14 25.43
C VAL A 6 17.51 12.01 25.44
N PHE A 7 16.98 10.87 25.87
CA PHE A 7 15.53 10.64 25.95
C PHE A 7 14.85 11.45 27.08
N PHE A 8 15.53 11.67 28.21
CA PHE A 8 14.99 12.46 29.32
C PHE A 8 15.00 13.97 29.04
N ALA A 9 15.95 14.46 28.24
CA ALA A 9 16.01 15.88 27.88
C ALA A 9 14.84 16.33 26.97
N VAL A 10 14.34 15.45 26.10
CA VAL A 10 13.18 15.76 25.24
C VAL A 10 11.87 15.70 26.03
N LEU A 11 11.76 14.80 27.02
CA LEU A 11 10.57 14.68 27.87
C LEU A 11 10.43 15.86 28.86
N ALA A 12 11.56 16.41 29.34
CA ALA A 12 11.56 17.58 30.23
C ALA A 12 11.19 18.89 29.52
N VAL A 13 11.51 19.04 28.24
CA VAL A 13 11.14 20.23 27.45
C VAL A 13 9.64 20.24 27.08
N LEU A 14 9.01 19.06 26.97
CA LEU A 14 7.56 18.94 26.73
C LEU A 14 6.71 19.26 27.97
N PHE A 15 7.24 19.09 29.19
CA PHE A 15 6.49 19.34 30.43
C PHE A 15 6.57 20.80 30.93
N SER A 16 7.52 21.59 30.43
CA SER A 16 7.73 22.99 30.85
C SER A 16 6.85 24.02 30.15
N ILE A 17 6.00 23.62 29.20
CA ILE A 17 5.04 24.51 28.49
C ILE A 17 3.64 24.48 29.13
N ALA A 18 3.40 23.60 30.12
CA ALA A 18 2.05 23.31 30.61
C ALA A 18 1.43 24.29 31.65
N PRO A 19 2.13 25.17 32.39
CA PRO A 19 1.45 25.98 33.40
C PRO A 19 1.17 27.44 32.98
N ALA A 20 1.07 27.74 31.68
CA ALA A 20 0.72 29.09 31.18
C ALA A 20 -0.77 29.28 30.80
N LEU A 21 -1.60 28.23 30.92
CA LEU A 21 -3.03 28.28 30.53
C LEU A 21 -4.00 28.17 31.72
N ALA A 22 -3.55 28.48 32.93
CA ALA A 22 -4.40 28.58 34.11
C ALA A 22 -4.78 30.03 34.42
N LYS A 23 -5.48 30.72 33.49
CA LYS A 23 -6.31 31.92 33.77
C LYS A 23 -6.94 32.50 32.50
N LYS A 24 -8.17 32.08 32.20
CA LYS A 24 -9.27 32.94 31.67
C LYS A 24 -10.53 32.09 31.66
N GLU A 25 -11.36 32.23 32.69
CA GLU A 25 -12.52 33.11 32.66
C GLU A 25 -13.64 32.55 31.77
N LYS A 26 -14.55 31.87 32.46
CA LYS A 26 -15.97 31.68 32.17
C LYS A 26 -16.48 32.61 31.05
N SER A 27 -16.67 32.06 29.86
CA SER A 27 -17.53 32.65 28.82
C SER A 27 -18.59 31.64 28.47
N GLU A 28 -19.82 32.13 28.53
CA GLU A 28 -21.07 31.40 28.41
C GLU A 28 -21.24 30.73 27.04
N ALA A 29 -21.91 29.58 27.09
CA ALA A 29 -22.94 29.16 26.13
C ALA A 29 -22.89 29.79 24.72
N GLN A 30 -22.19 29.13 23.80
CA GLN A 30 -22.64 29.03 22.40
C GLN A 30 -21.86 27.92 21.69
N VAL A 31 -22.35 26.69 21.82
CA VAL A 31 -22.10 25.65 20.80
C VAL A 31 -23.44 25.40 20.12
N VAL A 32 -23.94 26.40 19.41
CA VAL A 32 -24.90 26.14 18.34
C VAL A 32 -24.02 25.86 17.13
N SER A 33 -23.67 24.59 16.91
CA SER A 33 -23.07 24.15 15.65
C SER A 33 -24.13 24.21 14.56
N VAL A 34 -24.48 25.42 14.12
CA VAL A 34 -25.10 25.59 12.81
C VAL A 34 -23.97 25.40 11.82
N ALA A 35 -23.72 24.15 11.42
CA ALA A 35 -22.99 23.90 10.20
C ALA A 35 -23.74 24.67 9.10
N THR A 36 -23.13 25.73 8.58
CA THR A 36 -23.72 26.49 7.49
C THR A 36 -24.04 25.52 6.37
N PRO A 37 -25.16 25.71 5.64
CA PRO A 37 -25.55 24.80 4.56
C PRO A 37 -24.42 24.57 3.55
N GLU A 38 -23.55 25.57 3.36
CA GLU A 38 -22.33 25.51 2.55
C GLU A 38 -21.28 24.53 3.09
N ALA A 39 -21.03 24.51 4.41
CA ALA A 39 -20.10 23.56 5.03
C ALA A 39 -20.61 22.11 4.94
N LYS A 40 -21.92 21.91 5.06
CA LYS A 40 -22.55 20.61 4.82
C LYS A 40 -22.42 20.17 3.36
N GLN A 41 -22.63 21.09 2.42
CA GLN A 41 -22.50 20.81 0.98
C GLN A 41 -21.05 20.46 0.62
N ALA A 42 -20.07 21.19 1.15
CA ALA A 42 -18.64 20.90 0.96
C ALA A 42 -18.28 19.50 1.49
N LEU A 43 -18.73 19.16 2.71
CA LEU A 43 -18.51 17.83 3.28
C LEU A 43 -19.17 16.72 2.45
N MET A 44 -20.37 16.95 1.90
CA MET A 44 -21.03 15.97 1.02
C MET A 44 -20.28 15.80 -0.31
N ASN A 45 -19.73 16.87 -0.87
CA ASN A 45 -18.88 16.81 -2.06
C ASN A 45 -17.59 16.03 -1.79
N ASP A 46 -16.96 16.26 -0.64
CA ASP A 46 -15.76 15.53 -0.23
C ASP A 46 -16.05 14.04 -0.03
N VAL A 47 -17.13 13.69 0.66
CA VAL A 47 -17.56 12.29 0.82
C VAL A 47 -17.84 11.62 -0.52
N ASN A 48 -18.48 12.32 -1.45
CA ASN A 48 -18.73 11.79 -2.80
C ASN A 48 -17.42 11.61 -3.58
N SER A 49 -16.45 12.50 -3.42
CA SER A 49 -15.13 12.36 -4.04
C SER A 49 -14.36 11.14 -3.52
N ILE A 50 -14.41 10.88 -2.20
CA ILE A 50 -13.75 9.73 -1.56
C ILE A 50 -14.39 8.43 -2.06
N ARG A 51 -15.73 8.34 -2.05
CA ARG A 51 -16.46 7.17 -2.58
C ARG A 51 -16.14 6.92 -4.05
N THR A 52 -16.01 7.98 -4.85
CA THR A 52 -15.62 7.85 -6.26
C THR A 52 -14.21 7.28 -6.40
N PHE A 53 -13.28 7.69 -5.54
CA PHE A 53 -11.92 7.15 -5.52
C PHE A 53 -11.91 5.67 -5.11
N GLU A 54 -12.61 5.30 -4.04
CA GLU A 54 -12.75 3.90 -3.58
C GLU A 54 -13.31 3.01 -4.69
N LEU A 55 -14.34 3.47 -5.40
CA LEU A 55 -14.95 2.74 -6.50
C LEU A 55 -13.98 2.58 -7.70
N ARG A 56 -13.19 3.61 -8.01
CA ARG A 56 -12.14 3.51 -9.04
C ARG A 56 -11.07 2.50 -8.66
N VAL A 57 -10.63 2.49 -7.40
CA VAL A 57 -9.66 1.51 -6.90
C VAL A 57 -10.22 0.09 -7.00
N ALA A 58 -11.49 -0.11 -6.61
CA ALA A 58 -12.15 -1.42 -6.72
C ALA A 58 -12.22 -1.91 -8.18
N ILE A 59 -12.57 -1.03 -9.13
CA ILE A 59 -12.60 -1.37 -10.56
C ILE A 59 -11.20 -1.74 -11.06
N LEU A 60 -10.18 -0.94 -10.72
CA LEU A 60 -8.80 -1.23 -11.12
C LEU A 60 -8.30 -2.56 -10.54
N GLN A 61 -8.67 -2.88 -9.30
CA GLN A 61 -8.33 -4.15 -8.69
C GLN A 61 -9.00 -5.33 -9.41
N GLN A 62 -10.27 -5.18 -9.81
CA GLN A 62 -10.97 -6.20 -10.57
C GLN A 62 -10.31 -6.43 -11.94
N LEU A 63 -10.02 -5.36 -12.68
CA LEU A 63 -9.32 -5.44 -13.97
C LEU A 63 -7.93 -6.10 -13.82
N LEU A 64 -7.19 -5.75 -12.79
CA LEU A 64 -5.90 -6.36 -12.49
C LEU A 64 -6.05 -7.87 -12.23
N ASN A 65 -7.05 -8.27 -11.45
CA ASN A 65 -7.30 -9.69 -11.16
C ASN A 65 -7.65 -10.47 -12.44
N GLU A 66 -8.46 -9.89 -13.33
CA GLU A 66 -8.81 -10.48 -14.62
C GLU A 66 -7.57 -10.65 -15.52
N GLU A 67 -6.73 -9.63 -15.63
CA GLU A 67 -5.50 -9.70 -16.43
C GLU A 67 -4.49 -10.70 -15.85
N VAL A 68 -4.35 -10.75 -14.52
CA VAL A 68 -3.52 -11.77 -13.86
C VAL A 68 -4.04 -13.18 -14.14
N ALA A 69 -5.37 -13.39 -14.14
CA ALA A 69 -5.94 -14.68 -14.49
C ALA A 69 -5.66 -15.08 -15.94
N LYS A 70 -5.78 -14.15 -16.89
CA LYS A 70 -5.43 -14.37 -18.30
C LYS A 70 -3.96 -14.72 -18.48
N LEU A 71 -3.07 -13.98 -17.81
CA LEU A 71 -1.62 -14.25 -17.83
C LEU A 71 -1.29 -15.63 -17.25
N ARG A 72 -1.91 -16.01 -16.12
CA ARG A 72 -1.71 -17.34 -15.55
C ARG A 72 -2.19 -18.45 -16.49
N GLY A 73 -3.33 -18.27 -17.15
CA GLY A 73 -3.83 -19.22 -18.13
C GLY A 73 -2.91 -19.35 -19.35
N SER A 74 -2.34 -18.23 -19.84
CA SER A 74 -1.40 -18.26 -20.95
C SER A 74 -0.07 -18.92 -20.57
N GLU A 75 0.43 -18.67 -19.36
CA GLU A 75 1.61 -19.34 -18.78
C GLU A 75 1.41 -20.86 -18.69
N GLU A 76 0.26 -21.30 -18.17
CA GLU A 76 -0.06 -22.73 -18.03
C GLU A 76 -0.15 -23.42 -19.40
N SER A 77 -0.79 -22.79 -20.37
CA SER A 77 -0.86 -23.27 -21.75
C SER A 77 0.53 -23.38 -22.39
N PHE A 78 1.36 -22.35 -22.21
CA PHE A 78 2.74 -22.34 -22.68
C PHE A 78 3.57 -23.46 -22.05
N CYS A 79 3.54 -23.59 -20.73
CA CYS A 79 4.25 -24.65 -20.01
C CYS A 79 3.74 -26.04 -20.42
N GLY A 80 2.43 -26.20 -20.64
CA GLY A 80 1.84 -27.45 -21.12
C GLY A 80 2.33 -27.85 -22.52
N LYS A 81 2.48 -26.88 -23.43
CA LYS A 81 3.00 -27.10 -24.80
C LYS A 81 4.46 -27.56 -24.79
N TYR A 82 5.29 -26.92 -23.97
CA TYR A 82 6.73 -27.21 -23.90
C TYR A 82 7.13 -28.22 -22.81
N LYS A 83 6.14 -28.83 -22.14
CA LYS A 83 6.34 -29.79 -21.03
C LYS A 83 7.23 -29.23 -19.91
N LEU A 84 7.02 -27.96 -19.56
CA LEU A 84 7.76 -27.24 -18.53
C LEU A 84 7.02 -27.28 -17.19
N ASN A 85 7.77 -27.20 -16.09
CA ASN A 85 7.18 -27.00 -14.78
C ASN A 85 6.84 -25.51 -14.58
N VAL A 86 5.57 -25.22 -14.28
CA VAL A 86 5.07 -23.84 -14.13
C VAL A 86 5.79 -23.07 -13.02
N GLU A 87 6.07 -23.71 -11.88
CA GLU A 87 6.74 -23.04 -10.76
C GLU A 87 8.19 -22.67 -11.10
N LYS A 88 8.90 -23.56 -11.79
CA LYS A 88 10.26 -23.29 -12.26
C LYS A 88 10.28 -22.22 -13.34
N PHE A 89 9.30 -22.21 -14.23
CA PHE A 89 9.12 -21.18 -15.25
C PHE A 89 8.89 -19.80 -14.63
N ARG A 90 7.99 -19.69 -13.65
CA ARG A 90 7.74 -18.44 -12.91
C ARG A 90 8.97 -17.93 -12.13
N LYS A 91 9.84 -18.84 -11.71
CA LYS A 91 11.13 -18.50 -11.08
C LYS A 91 12.23 -18.13 -12.09
N GLY A 92 11.92 -18.12 -13.39
CA GLY A 92 12.89 -17.78 -14.44
C GLY A 92 13.98 -18.85 -14.63
N LEU A 93 13.71 -20.10 -14.22
CA LEU A 93 14.71 -21.18 -14.28
C LEU A 93 14.80 -21.85 -15.64
N TYR A 94 14.05 -21.41 -16.65
CA TYR A 94 14.17 -21.94 -18.01
C TYR A 94 14.77 -20.89 -18.95
N ARG A 95 15.71 -21.34 -19.78
CA ARG A 95 16.22 -20.57 -20.92
C ARG A 95 15.98 -21.37 -22.20
N TYR A 96 15.64 -20.69 -23.27
CA TYR A 96 15.58 -21.32 -24.58
C TYR A 96 17.01 -21.56 -25.11
N ASP A 97 17.30 -22.79 -25.50
CA ASP A 97 18.54 -23.19 -26.15
C ASP A 97 18.26 -23.34 -27.65
N ASP A 98 18.78 -22.41 -28.45
CA ASP A 98 18.60 -22.38 -29.89
C ASP A 98 19.26 -23.58 -30.59
N ALA A 99 20.36 -24.12 -30.04
CA ALA A 99 21.06 -25.25 -30.63
C ALA A 99 20.28 -26.55 -30.44
N LEU A 100 19.58 -26.68 -29.30
CA LEU A 100 18.75 -27.85 -29.00
C LEU A 100 17.27 -27.66 -29.39
N GLY A 101 16.87 -26.46 -29.79
CA GLY A 101 15.50 -26.10 -30.14
C GLY A 101 14.50 -26.31 -28.98
N LYS A 102 14.95 -26.16 -27.74
CA LYS A 102 14.12 -26.46 -26.55
C LYS A 102 14.48 -25.61 -25.35
N PHE A 103 13.55 -25.53 -24.39
CA PHE A 103 13.82 -24.93 -23.08
C PHE A 103 14.64 -25.89 -22.21
N VAL A 104 15.70 -25.37 -21.61
CA VAL A 104 16.58 -26.07 -20.68
C VAL A 104 16.53 -25.40 -19.32
N GLU A 105 16.55 -26.20 -18.26
CA GLU A 105 16.56 -25.72 -16.89
C GLU A 105 17.95 -25.17 -16.52
N GLN A 106 17.99 -24.04 -15.83
CA GLN A 106 19.20 -23.37 -15.37
C GLN A 106 19.25 -23.36 -13.84
N ALA A 107 20.46 -23.39 -13.29
CA ALA A 107 20.67 -23.18 -11.87
C ALA A 107 20.18 -21.77 -11.46
N PRO A 108 19.62 -21.60 -10.25
CA PRO A 108 19.22 -20.30 -9.76
C PRO A 108 20.42 -19.36 -9.72
N GLN A 109 20.32 -18.21 -10.39
CA GLN A 109 21.35 -17.18 -10.32
C GLN A 109 21.33 -16.54 -8.93
N GLY A 110 22.16 -17.03 -8.01
CA GLY A 110 22.25 -16.47 -6.66
C GLY A 110 22.85 -17.36 -5.58
N GLU A 111 22.98 -18.68 -5.80
CA GLU A 111 23.67 -19.55 -4.85
C GLU A 111 25.19 -19.45 -5.03
N LYS A 112 25.76 -18.33 -4.56
CA LYS A 112 27.17 -18.33 -4.18
C LYS A 112 27.29 -19.19 -2.92
N LYS A 113 27.94 -20.34 -3.04
CA LYS A 113 28.39 -21.16 -1.91
C LYS A 113 29.37 -20.38 -1.04
#